data_AF-A0A2W4I468-F1
#
_entry.id   AF-A0A2W4I468-F1
#
_cell.length_a   1.000
_cell.length_b   1.000
_cell.length_c   1.000
_cell.angle_alpha   90.00
_cell.angle_beta   90.00
_cell.angle_gamma   90.00
#
_symmetry.space_group_name_H-M   'P 1'
#
loop_
_entity.id
_entity.type
_entity.pdbx_description
1 polymer ?
#
loop_
_entity_poly.entity_id
_entity_poly.type
_entity_poly.pdbx_seq_one_letter_code
_entity_poly.pdbx_strand_id
1 'polypeptide(L)'
;MYNINNSILTFTNKHIGRCYLKGNHCPISGVPVDSNCIRLTALLIFACTLLYIVTLYPAIILFILIDFFIRAAKIGTSPLASISKFILSLFKIARQNVDAAPKLFASRIGLLCCIIILLSHLINSHTIIYIFSFTLLICAFLESFFNYCVGCKIYSLINYLKGYLAG
;
A
#
# COMPACT_ATOMS: atom_id res chain seq x y z
N MET A 1 41.91 -42.29 3.12
CA MET A 1 42.00 -41.55 4.39
C MET A 1 42.25 -40.08 4.09
N TYR A 2 41.22 -39.22 4.21
CA TYR A 2 41.20 -37.78 4.57
C TYR A 2 39.79 -37.25 4.26
N ASN A 3 38.82 -37.52 5.14
CA ASN A 3 38.24 -36.65 6.18
C ASN A 3 37.34 -35.52 5.65
N ILE A 4 36.06 -35.62 6.04
CA ILE A 4 34.95 -34.71 5.79
C ILE A 4 35.04 -33.57 6.82
N ASN A 5 34.99 -32.30 6.40
CA ASN A 5 34.33 -31.25 7.19
C ASN A 5 34.04 -29.97 6.39
N ASN A 6 32.75 -29.80 6.12
CA ASN A 6 31.99 -28.54 6.08
C ASN A 6 32.27 -27.47 5.01
N SER A 7 31.39 -27.53 4.00
CA SER A 7 30.56 -26.41 3.52
C SER A 7 31.31 -25.18 2.98
N ILE A 8 31.66 -25.16 1.68
CA ILE A 8 30.78 -24.72 0.58
C ILE A 8 30.14 -23.35 0.86
N LEU A 9 30.69 -22.35 0.15
CA LEU A 9 30.02 -21.17 -0.41
C LEU A 9 29.40 -20.17 0.58
N THR A 10 30.05 -19.01 0.76
CA THR A 10 29.39 -17.68 0.89
C THR A 10 30.41 -16.56 1.16
N PHE A 11 31.42 -16.38 0.28
CA PHE A 11 32.36 -15.24 0.39
C PHE A 11 32.53 -14.46 -0.92
N THR A 12 31.49 -14.40 -1.76
CA THR A 12 31.50 -13.64 -3.01
C THR A 12 30.14 -12.98 -3.30
N ASN A 13 29.67 -12.06 -2.45
CA ASN A 13 28.72 -11.03 -2.91
C ASN A 13 28.67 -9.79 -1.99
N LYS A 14 29.58 -8.84 -2.24
CA LYS A 14 29.76 -7.60 -1.49
C LYS A 14 28.80 -6.46 -1.91
N HIS A 15 27.60 -6.74 -2.45
CA HIS A 15 26.63 -5.66 -2.76
C HIS A 15 25.14 -5.98 -2.53
N ILE A 16 24.80 -7.11 -1.90
CA ILE A 16 23.40 -7.46 -1.60
C ILE A 16 23.36 -8.00 -0.17
N GLY A 17 22.74 -7.30 0.78
CA GLY A 17 22.43 -7.91 2.09
C GLY A 17 22.76 -7.13 3.36
N ARG A 18 22.82 -5.79 3.33
CA ARG A 18 23.10 -4.99 4.55
C ARG A 18 21.86 -4.52 5.32
N CYS A 19 20.80 -5.32 5.36
CA CYS A 19 19.67 -5.18 6.32
C CYS A 19 19.30 -6.52 6.99
N TYR A 20 20.24 -7.46 7.09
CA TYR A 20 20.02 -8.72 7.82
C TYR A 20 21.05 -8.89 8.94
N LEU A 21 21.32 -7.83 9.69
CA LEU A 21 22.19 -7.89 10.86
C LEU A 21 21.51 -7.24 12.06
N LYS A 22 20.89 -8.12 12.86
CA LYS A 22 20.89 -8.12 14.33
C LYS A 22 20.52 -6.80 15.02
N GLY A 23 19.22 -6.52 15.01
CA GLY A 23 18.48 -5.62 15.90
C GLY A 23 17.00 -5.94 15.73
N ASN A 24 16.23 -6.09 16.81
CA ASN A 24 14.93 -6.78 16.83
C ASN A 24 13.77 -6.14 16.04
N HIS A 25 14.01 -5.16 15.17
CA HIS A 25 12.97 -4.53 14.37
C HIS A 25 13.50 -4.11 12.99
N CYS A 26 13.48 -5.04 12.02
CA CYS A 26 13.57 -4.67 10.61
C CYS A 26 12.15 -4.32 10.11
N PRO A 27 11.90 -3.08 9.63
CA PRO A 27 10.56 -2.64 9.20
C PRO A 27 10.13 -3.18 7.82
N ILE A 28 11.00 -3.95 7.18
CA ILE A 28 10.78 -4.58 5.88
C ILE A 28 10.17 -5.97 6.06
N SER A 29 9.01 -6.21 5.46
CA SER A 29 8.35 -7.52 5.51
C SER A 29 8.96 -8.54 4.53
N GLY A 30 9.85 -8.13 3.63
CA GLY A 30 10.52 -9.00 2.65
C GLY A 30 9.60 -9.57 1.57
N VAL A 31 8.31 -9.23 1.58
CA VAL A 31 7.33 -9.64 0.57
C VAL A 31 7.22 -8.52 -0.48
N PRO A 32 7.71 -8.74 -1.72
CA PRO A 32 7.63 -7.75 -2.78
C PRO A 32 6.23 -7.71 -3.39
N VAL A 33 5.78 -6.52 -3.74
CA VAL A 33 4.58 -6.27 -4.52
C VAL A 33 4.91 -5.36 -5.71
N ASP A 34 4.18 -5.55 -6.81
CA ASP A 34 4.43 -4.82 -8.06
C ASP A 34 3.96 -3.35 -7.97
N SER A 35 4.90 -2.43 -8.12
CA SER A 35 4.67 -0.98 -8.05
C SER A 35 3.76 -0.49 -9.15
N ASN A 36 3.91 -0.99 -10.38
CA ASN A 36 3.06 -0.56 -11.49
C ASN A 36 1.61 -1.00 -11.25
N CYS A 37 1.40 -2.19 -10.68
CA CYS A 37 0.06 -2.65 -10.30
C CYS A 37 -0.57 -1.74 -9.25
N ILE A 38 0.23 -1.24 -8.32
CA ILE A 38 -0.24 -0.39 -7.23
C ILE A 38 -0.55 1.01 -7.71
N ARG A 39 0.29 1.59 -8.59
CA ARG A 39 0.02 2.88 -9.24
C ARG A 39 -1.26 2.84 -10.06
N LEU A 40 -1.43 1.78 -10.85
CA LEU A 40 -2.63 1.61 -11.65
C LEU A 40 -3.86 1.46 -10.76
N THR A 41 -3.76 0.70 -9.66
CA THR A 41 -4.88 0.65 -8.72
C THR A 41 -5.15 2.01 -8.09
N ALA A 42 -4.12 2.76 -7.69
CA ALA A 42 -4.28 4.10 -7.14
C ALA A 42 -4.98 5.03 -8.14
N LEU A 43 -4.72 4.87 -9.44
CA LEU A 43 -5.43 5.58 -10.51
C LEU A 43 -6.91 5.19 -10.56
N LEU A 44 -7.24 3.89 -10.47
CA LEU A 44 -8.65 3.45 -10.39
C LEU A 44 -9.34 4.02 -9.14
N ILE A 45 -8.68 4.00 -7.98
CA ILE A 45 -9.23 4.59 -6.75
C ILE A 45 -9.44 6.10 -6.92
N PHE A 46 -8.49 6.81 -7.52
CA PHE A 46 -8.60 8.22 -7.84
C PHE A 46 -9.82 8.50 -8.73
N ALA A 47 -9.99 7.74 -9.81
CA ALA A 47 -11.13 7.87 -10.72
C ALA A 47 -12.48 7.59 -10.02
N CYS A 48 -12.57 6.52 -9.21
CA CYS A 48 -13.77 6.21 -8.44
C CYS A 48 -14.06 7.29 -7.38
N THR A 49 -13.04 7.81 -6.71
CA THR A 49 -13.20 8.88 -5.71
C THR A 49 -13.65 10.19 -6.36
N LEU A 50 -13.11 10.52 -7.54
CA LEU A 50 -13.54 11.68 -8.32
C LEU A 50 -15.02 11.53 -8.74
N LEU A 51 -15.39 10.35 -9.25
CA LEU A 51 -16.78 10.05 -9.62
C LEU A 51 -17.72 10.15 -8.41
N TYR A 52 -17.27 9.68 -7.24
CA TYR A 52 -18.02 9.83 -6.01
C TYR A 52 -18.23 11.29 -5.62
N ILE A 53 -17.21 12.16 -5.70
CA ILE A 53 -17.36 13.58 -5.34
C ILE A 53 -18.40 14.27 -6.23
N VAL A 54 -18.50 13.90 -7.51
CA VAL A 54 -19.47 14.46 -8.46
C VAL A 54 -20.88 13.91 -8.23
N THR A 55 -21.02 12.62 -7.94
CA THR A 55 -22.33 11.95 -7.84
C THR A 55 -22.88 11.88 -6.42
N LEU A 56 -22.01 12.00 -5.40
CA LEU A 56 -22.26 11.74 -3.99
C LEU A 56 -22.90 10.37 -3.69
N TYR A 57 -22.80 9.41 -4.60
CA TYR A 57 -23.48 8.13 -4.48
C TYR A 57 -22.74 7.20 -3.50
N PRO A 58 -23.31 6.85 -2.33
CA PRO A 58 -22.59 6.16 -1.26
C PRO A 58 -22.12 4.76 -1.63
N ALA A 59 -22.75 4.10 -2.61
CA ALA A 59 -22.33 2.79 -3.09
C ALA A 59 -20.91 2.80 -3.69
N ILE A 60 -20.46 3.92 -4.25
CA ILE A 60 -19.10 4.04 -4.80
C ILE A 60 -18.07 3.98 -3.67
N ILE A 61 -18.29 4.71 -2.58
CA ILE A 61 -17.43 4.63 -1.40
C ILE A 61 -17.50 3.26 -0.76
N LEU A 62 -18.67 2.63 -0.71
CA LEU A 62 -18.79 1.26 -0.21
C LEU A 62 -17.93 0.28 -1.02
N PHE A 63 -17.90 0.42 -2.34
CA PHE A 63 -17.04 -0.38 -3.22
C PHE A 63 -15.55 -0.15 -2.94
N ILE A 64 -15.12 1.11 -2.81
CA ILE A 64 -13.72 1.45 -2.45
C ILE A 64 -13.37 0.91 -1.06
N LEU A 65 -14.29 0.99 -0.11
CA LEU A 65 -14.12 0.47 1.25
C LEU A 65 -13.88 -1.03 1.24
N ILE A 66 -14.65 -1.80 0.45
CA ILE A 66 -14.45 -3.24 0.31
C ILE A 66 -13.07 -3.56 -0.28
N ASP A 67 -12.63 -2.82 -1.31
CA ASP A 67 -11.29 -3.00 -1.88
C ASP A 67 -10.19 -2.77 -0.83
N PHE A 68 -10.27 -1.66 -0.08
CA PHE A 68 -9.35 -1.38 1.01
C PHE A 68 -9.43 -2.40 2.14
N PHE A 69 -10.61 -2.93 2.46
CA PHE A 69 -10.79 -3.98 3.46
C PHE A 69 -10.07 -5.27 3.07
N ILE A 70 -10.28 -5.73 1.84
CA ILE A 70 -9.61 -6.94 1.31
C ILE A 70 -8.08 -6.75 1.37
N ARG A 71 -7.58 -5.56 1.01
CA ARG A 71 -6.15 -5.21 1.11
C ARG A 71 -5.65 -5.23 2.54
N ALA A 72 -6.32 -4.48 3.42
CA ALA A 72 -5.92 -4.30 4.81
C ALA A 72 -5.90 -5.61 5.59
N ALA A 73 -6.83 -6.52 5.27
CA ALA A 73 -6.98 -7.81 5.92
C ALA A 73 -6.08 -8.91 5.29
N LYS A 74 -5.38 -8.65 4.18
CA LYS A 74 -4.57 -9.64 3.46
C LYS A 74 -5.36 -10.91 3.03
N ILE A 75 -6.66 -10.81 2.86
CA ILE A 75 -7.54 -11.97 2.58
C ILE A 75 -7.38 -12.47 1.14
N GLY A 76 -6.86 -11.64 0.23
CA GLY A 76 -6.60 -12.04 -1.15
C GLY A 76 -6.21 -10.88 -2.05
N THR A 77 -6.37 -11.07 -3.36
CA THR A 77 -6.20 -10.01 -4.35
C THR A 77 -7.44 -9.14 -4.41
N SER A 78 -7.28 -7.85 -4.15
CA SER A 78 -8.37 -6.87 -4.26
C SER A 78 -8.92 -6.80 -5.68
N PRO A 79 -10.22 -6.53 -5.86
CA PRO A 79 -10.84 -6.45 -7.18
C PRO A 79 -10.12 -5.45 -8.09
N LEU A 80 -9.77 -4.25 -7.60
CA LEU A 80 -9.04 -3.27 -8.42
C LEU A 80 -7.59 -3.70 -8.68
N ALA A 81 -6.98 -4.46 -7.75
CA ALA A 81 -5.65 -5.03 -7.95
C ALA A 81 -5.66 -6.07 -9.08
N SER A 82 -6.71 -6.88 -9.16
CA SER A 82 -6.87 -7.90 -10.21
C SER A 82 -7.02 -7.25 -11.59
N ILE A 83 -7.87 -6.22 -11.69
CA ILE A 83 -8.03 -5.41 -12.91
C ILE A 83 -6.70 -4.79 -13.31
N SER A 84 -5.95 -4.24 -12.35
CA SER A 84 -4.65 -3.65 -12.61
C SER A 84 -3.63 -4.68 -13.14
N LYS A 85 -3.59 -5.88 -12.57
CA LYS A 85 -2.73 -6.97 -13.07
C LYS A 85 -3.09 -7.38 -14.48
N PHE A 86 -4.40 -7.46 -14.79
CA PHE A 86 -4.87 -7.80 -16.13
C PHE A 86 -4.42 -6.76 -17.16
N ILE A 87 -4.59 -5.47 -16.86
CA ILE A 87 -4.14 -4.38 -17.74
C ILE A 87 -2.62 -4.41 -17.95
N LEU A 88 -1.84 -4.61 -16.88
CA LEU A 88 -0.38 -4.70 -16.98
C LEU A 88 0.10 -5.94 -17.77
N SER A 89 -0.63 -7.05 -17.65
CA SER A 89 -0.38 -8.25 -18.44
C SER A 89 -0.56 -7.99 -19.93
N LEU A 90 -1.54 -7.17 -20.31
CA LEU A 90 -1.77 -6.78 -21.71
C LEU A 90 -0.64 -5.89 -22.25
N PHE A 91 -0.16 -4.94 -21.43
CA PHE A 91 0.88 -4.00 -21.82
C PHE A 91 2.33 -4.51 -21.67
N LYS A 92 2.54 -5.75 -21.16
CA LYS A 92 3.86 -6.37 -20.94
C LYS A 92 4.85 -5.47 -20.17
N ILE A 93 4.34 -4.69 -19.22
CA ILE A 93 5.15 -3.77 -18.44
C ILE A 93 6.03 -4.55 -17.44
N ALA A 94 7.31 -4.18 -17.34
CA ALA A 94 8.24 -4.79 -16.40
C ALA A 94 7.80 -4.60 -14.95
N ARG A 95 7.91 -5.66 -14.14
CA ARG A 95 7.57 -5.60 -12.72
C ARG A 95 8.64 -4.84 -11.95
N GLN A 96 8.19 -3.90 -11.12
CA GLN A 96 9.06 -3.20 -10.18
C GLN A 96 8.65 -3.55 -8.75
N ASN A 97 9.50 -4.28 -8.04
CA ASN A 97 9.20 -4.77 -6.70
C ASN A 97 9.39 -3.68 -5.64
N VAL A 98 8.36 -3.49 -4.79
CA VAL A 98 8.40 -2.62 -3.59
C VAL A 98 7.80 -3.38 -2.41
N ASP A 99 8.20 -3.04 -1.18
CA ASP A 99 7.72 -3.68 0.04
C ASP A 99 6.20 -3.57 0.25
N ALA A 100 5.57 -4.70 0.62
CA ALA A 100 4.13 -4.76 0.88
C ALA A 100 3.71 -4.09 2.20
N ALA A 101 4.54 -4.16 3.24
CA ALA A 101 4.21 -3.70 4.59
C ALA A 101 3.73 -2.23 4.67
N PRO A 102 4.47 -1.23 4.15
CA PRO A 102 4.04 0.16 4.22
C PRO A 102 2.73 0.40 3.43
N LYS A 103 2.49 -0.37 2.37
CA LYS A 103 1.28 -0.25 1.54
C LYS A 103 0.04 -0.83 2.19
N LEU A 104 0.21 -1.88 2.99
CA LEU A 104 -0.86 -2.44 3.82
C LEU A 104 -1.27 -1.44 4.91
N PHE A 105 -0.30 -0.74 5.50
CA PHE A 105 -0.57 0.34 6.45
C PHE A 105 -1.34 1.49 5.77
N ALA A 106 -0.91 1.93 4.59
CA ALA A 106 -1.63 2.94 3.82
C ALA A 106 -3.08 2.50 3.50
N SER A 107 -3.29 1.22 3.16
CA SER A 107 -4.62 0.67 2.90
C SER A 107 -5.52 0.70 4.14
N ARG A 108 -4.97 0.51 5.34
CA ARG A 108 -5.72 0.61 6.61
C ARG A 108 -6.15 2.05 6.91
N ILE A 109 -5.29 3.03 6.65
CA ILE A 109 -5.67 4.45 6.78
C ILE A 109 -6.78 4.79 5.79
N GLY A 110 -6.63 4.37 4.52
CA GLY A 110 -7.66 4.59 3.50
C GLY A 110 -9.02 3.97 3.88
N LEU A 111 -8.99 2.76 4.46
CA LEU A 111 -10.17 2.09 5.00
C LEU A 111 -10.86 2.92 6.09
N LEU A 112 -10.09 3.42 7.07
CA LEU A 112 -10.63 4.28 8.14
C LEU A 112 -11.28 5.54 7.56
N CYS A 113 -10.64 6.20 6.59
CA CYS A 113 -11.23 7.35 5.92
C CYS A 113 -12.56 7.00 5.24
N CYS A 114 -12.65 5.85 4.55
CA CYS A 114 -13.89 5.41 3.91
C CYS A 114 -15.01 5.13 4.94
N ILE A 115 -14.68 4.52 6.09
CA ILE A 115 -15.65 4.31 7.18
C ILE A 115 -16.19 5.66 7.68
N ILE A 116 -15.30 6.63 7.93
CA ILE A 116 -15.70 7.97 8.39
C ILE A 116 -16.63 8.64 7.37
N ILE A 117 -16.34 8.51 6.08
CA ILE A 117 -17.20 9.06 5.01
C ILE A 117 -18.59 8.39 5.03
N LEU A 118 -18.67 7.06 5.16
CA LEU A 118 -19.96 6.36 5.24
C LEU A 118 -20.75 6.72 6.52
N LEU A 119 -20.08 6.83 7.66
CA LEU A 119 -20.71 7.29 8.90
C LEU A 119 -21.22 8.73 8.76
N SER A 120 -20.48 9.58 8.06
CA SER A 120 -20.87 10.97 7.79
C SER A 120 -22.11 11.07 6.90
N HIS A 121 -22.33 10.09 6.02
CA HIS A 121 -23.56 9.94 5.25
C HIS A 121 -24.78 9.66 6.15
N LEU A 122 -24.63 8.86 7.20
CA LEU A 122 -25.73 8.56 8.14
C LEU A 122 -26.19 9.80 8.92
N ILE A 123 -25.27 10.71 9.23
CA ILE A 123 -25.55 11.98 9.93
C ILE A 123 -25.76 13.17 8.96
N ASN A 124 -25.76 12.93 7.64
CA ASN A 124 -25.89 13.94 6.58
C ASN A 124 -24.91 15.12 6.69
N SER A 125 -23.69 14.89 7.20
CA SER A 125 -22.68 15.95 7.35
C SER A 125 -21.82 16.08 6.09
N HIS A 126 -22.25 16.94 5.17
CA HIS A 126 -21.56 17.17 3.88
C HIS A 126 -20.12 17.67 4.07
N THR A 127 -19.85 18.50 5.08
CA THR A 127 -18.51 19.05 5.34
C THR A 127 -17.47 17.95 5.56
N ILE A 128 -17.80 16.96 6.41
CA ILE A 128 -16.87 15.86 6.74
C ILE A 128 -16.65 14.97 5.52
N ILE A 129 -17.73 14.69 4.76
CA ILE A 129 -17.67 13.92 3.52
C ILE A 129 -16.65 14.54 2.56
N TYR A 130 -16.77 15.85 2.27
CA TYR A 130 -15.87 16.50 1.33
C TYR A 130 -14.42 16.54 1.82
N ILE A 131 -14.17 16.82 3.11
CA ILE A 131 -12.80 16.89 3.65
C ILE A 131 -12.08 15.55 3.49
N PHE A 132 -12.72 14.44 3.90
CA PHE A 132 -12.10 13.13 3.84
C PHE A 132 -12.01 12.60 2.40
N SER A 133 -13.02 12.83 1.56
CA SER A 133 -12.98 12.43 0.15
C SER A 133 -11.91 13.19 -0.63
N PHE A 134 -11.74 14.49 -0.38
CA PHE A 134 -10.70 15.28 -1.02
C PHE A 134 -9.30 14.86 -0.56
N THR A 135 -9.14 14.56 0.73
CA THR A 135 -7.89 14.00 1.27
C THR A 135 -7.54 12.67 0.60
N LEU A 136 -8.52 11.76 0.46
CA LEU A 136 -8.35 10.49 -0.25
C LEU A 136 -7.98 10.71 -1.74
N LEU A 137 -8.66 11.65 -2.40
CA LEU A 137 -8.42 12.00 -3.80
C LEU A 137 -6.98 12.48 -4.00
N ILE A 138 -6.49 13.41 -3.18
CA ILE A 138 -5.11 13.92 -3.25
C ILE A 138 -4.12 12.77 -3.01
N CYS A 139 -4.32 11.96 -1.96
CA CYS A 139 -3.43 10.84 -1.67
C CYS A 139 -3.34 9.84 -2.83
N ALA A 140 -4.49 9.51 -3.45
CA ALA A 140 -4.55 8.60 -4.60
C ALA A 140 -3.89 9.20 -5.85
N PHE A 141 -4.05 10.52 -6.06
CA PHE A 141 -3.38 11.25 -7.14
C PHE A 141 -1.86 11.24 -6.99
N LEU A 142 -1.34 11.55 -5.80
CA LEU A 142 0.11 11.55 -5.55
C LEU A 142 0.71 10.16 -5.74
N GLU A 143 0.02 9.10 -5.31
CA GLU A 143 0.50 7.73 -5.48
C GLU A 143 0.51 7.28 -6.94
N SER A 144 -0.53 7.63 -7.71
CA SER A 144 -0.64 7.20 -9.11
C SER A 144 0.34 7.94 -10.05
N PHE A 145 0.46 9.27 -9.90
CA PHE A 145 1.28 10.11 -10.78
C PHE A 145 2.73 10.24 -10.32
N PHE A 146 2.96 10.50 -9.04
CA PHE A 146 4.29 10.83 -8.49
C PHE A 146 4.97 9.66 -7.78
N ASN A 147 4.32 8.50 -7.67
CA ASN A 147 4.80 7.38 -6.83
C ASN A 147 5.01 7.79 -5.37
N TYR A 148 4.23 8.77 -4.90
CA TYR A 148 4.40 9.35 -3.57
C TYR A 148 3.26 8.93 -2.65
N CYS A 149 3.49 7.85 -1.88
CA CYS A 149 2.55 7.40 -0.87
C CYS A 149 2.83 8.09 0.47
N VAL A 150 1.95 9.00 0.87
CA VAL A 150 1.98 9.66 2.18
C VAL A 150 1.96 8.61 3.31
N GLY A 151 1.10 7.60 3.21
CA GLY A 151 1.00 6.52 4.20
C GLY A 151 2.30 5.73 4.38
N CYS A 152 3.02 5.44 3.27
CA CYS A 152 4.30 4.75 3.34
C CYS A 152 5.39 5.60 4.05
N LYS A 153 5.39 6.92 3.83
CA LYS A 153 6.33 7.82 4.52
C LYS A 153 6.06 7.89 6.02
N ILE A 154 4.79 7.99 6.41
CA ILE A 154 4.38 7.96 7.81
C ILE A 154 4.79 6.63 8.47
N TYR A 155 4.56 5.49 7.80
CA TYR A 155 4.99 4.19 8.30
C TYR A 155 6.50 4.10 8.54
N SER A 156 7.29 4.58 7.57
CA SER A 156 8.75 4.61 7.70
C SER A 156 9.21 5.48 8.86
N LEU A 157 8.56 6.63 9.07
CA LEU A 157 8.88 7.55 10.16
C LEU A 157 8.56 6.93 11.54
N ILE A 158 7.38 6.31 11.68
CA ILE A 158 6.98 5.63 12.93
C ILE A 158 7.99 4.54 13.30
N ASN A 159 8.40 3.73 12.32
CA ASN A 159 9.36 2.66 12.57
C ASN A 159 10.77 3.19 12.91
N TYR A 160 11.19 4.30 12.29
CA TYR A 160 12.44 4.96 12.62
C TYR A 160 12.45 5.46 14.08
N LEU A 161 11.38 6.15 14.51
CA LEU A 161 11.25 6.64 15.89
C LEU A 161 11.21 5.50 16.91
N LYS A 162 10.51 4.41 16.60
CA LYS A 162 10.47 3.22 17.47
C LYS A 162 11.86 2.60 17.65
N GLY A 163 12.70 2.62 16.62
CA GLY A 163 14.09 2.16 16.70
C GLY A 163 14.95 3.04 17.61
N TYR A 164 14.77 4.36 17.55
CA TYR A 164 15.51 5.31 18.39
C TYR A 164 15.16 5.19 19.88
N LEU A 165 13.88 4.96 20.20
CA LEU A 165 13.42 4.84 21.60
C LEU A 165 13.74 3.50 22.27
N ALA A 166 14.15 2.49 21.48
CA ALA A 166 14.40 1.13 21.95
C ALA A 166 15.89 0.79 22.16
N GLY A 167 16.79 1.74 21.88
CA GLY A 167 18.24 1.64 22.13
C GLY A 167 18.66 2.60 23.22
#